data_AF-A0A4R2RG04-F1
#
_entry.id   AF-A0A4R2RG04-F1
#
_cell.length_a   1.000
_cell.length_b   1.000
_cell.length_c   1.000
_cell.angle_alpha   90.00
_cell.angle_beta   90.00
_cell.angle_gamma   90.00
#
_symmetry.space_group_name_H-M   'P 1'
#
loop_
_entity.id
_entity.type
_entity.pdbx_description
1 polymer ?
#
loop_
_entity_poly.entity_id
_entity_poly.type
_entity_poly.pdbx_seq_one_letter_code
_entity_poly.pdbx_strand_id
1 'polypeptide(L)'
;MPSDLTFFQFLFFFIPGFISIKVYDLLMPGLPRDFSQAIYEAIAYSSLNFAAMSWMIWPLVTGNVLMVNPARGAVELMVILMIMPVIWPLLIIHLSRLPWVARYIVTLKRRPWDEVFSDRQHYWVIVHLKDGRKIGGKYGDNSYASVFPENEQIYLEELWQIDDHGAFDRKVERSQGMIILNTEIVAVEFFEP
;
A
#
# COMPACT_ATOMS: atom_id res chain seq x y z
N MET A 1 -6.93 19.33 35.10
CA MET A 1 -6.23 18.32 35.94
C MET A 1 -6.65 16.89 35.62
N PRO A 2 -7.95 16.51 35.51
CA PRO A 2 -8.31 15.16 35.04
C PRO A 2 -8.05 14.95 33.54
N SER A 3 -8.22 16.00 32.73
CA SER A 3 -8.05 16.02 31.27
C SER A 3 -6.64 15.65 30.81
N ASP A 4 -5.63 16.05 31.58
CA ASP A 4 -4.23 15.93 31.19
C ASP A 4 -3.76 14.48 31.35
N LEU A 5 -4.18 13.82 32.45
CA LEU A 5 -3.89 12.41 32.71
C LEU A 5 -4.53 11.49 31.65
N THR A 6 -5.78 11.76 31.27
CA THR A 6 -6.47 10.99 30.22
C THR A 6 -5.77 11.13 28.87
N PHE A 7 -5.22 12.30 28.58
CA PHE A 7 -4.46 12.54 27.35
C PHE A 7 -3.14 11.77 27.34
N PHE A 8 -2.40 11.74 28.46
CA PHE A 8 -1.19 10.93 28.56
C PHE A 8 -1.47 9.43 28.42
N GLN A 9 -2.54 8.92 29.04
CA GLN A 9 -2.95 7.52 28.88
C GLN A 9 -3.27 7.18 27.42
N PHE A 10 -3.98 8.09 26.73
CA PHE A 10 -4.23 7.96 25.31
C PHE A 10 -2.92 7.92 24.51
N LEU A 11 -1.98 8.83 24.76
CA LEU A 11 -0.68 8.83 24.08
C LEU A 11 0.11 7.54 24.33
N PHE A 12 0.21 7.08 25.58
CA PHE A 12 0.87 5.83 25.93
C PHE A 12 0.28 4.63 25.20
N PHE A 13 -1.05 4.61 25.07
CA PHE A 13 -1.74 3.57 24.32
C PHE A 13 -1.55 3.74 22.81
N PHE A 14 -1.56 4.96 22.27
CA PHE A 14 -1.57 5.24 20.83
C PHE A 14 -0.18 5.11 20.16
N ILE A 15 0.87 5.55 20.87
CA ILE A 15 2.25 5.61 20.34
C ILE A 15 2.74 4.29 19.74
N PRO A 16 2.57 3.12 20.40
CA PRO A 16 3.04 1.85 19.85
C PRO A 16 2.45 1.55 18.47
N GLY A 17 1.14 1.64 18.31
CA GLY A 17 0.48 1.37 17.03
C GLY A 17 0.82 2.40 15.97
N PHE A 18 0.97 3.68 16.34
CA PHE A 18 1.46 4.70 15.42
C PHE A 18 2.87 4.39 14.90
N ILE A 19 3.78 3.94 15.77
CA ILE A 19 5.12 3.50 15.38
C ILE A 19 5.03 2.32 14.40
N SER A 20 4.22 1.30 14.71
CA SER A 20 4.04 0.15 13.82
C SER A 20 3.57 0.54 12.42
N ILE A 21 2.60 1.45 12.32
CA ILE A 21 2.12 1.96 11.02
C ILE A 21 3.26 2.66 10.28
N LYS A 22 3.97 3.59 10.93
CA LYS A 22 5.05 4.33 10.27
C LYS A 22 6.20 3.44 9.80
N VAL A 23 6.58 2.44 10.59
CA VAL A 23 7.58 1.45 10.19
C VAL A 23 7.08 0.63 9.00
N TYR A 24 5.82 0.19 9.02
CA TYR A 24 5.24 -0.55 7.90
C TYR A 24 5.22 0.30 6.62
N ASP A 25 4.82 1.57 6.70
CA ASP A 25 4.73 2.50 5.57
C ASP A 25 6.08 2.82 4.95
N LEU A 26 7.13 2.90 5.78
CA LEU A 26 8.50 3.07 5.30
C LEU A 26 9.00 1.85 4.51
N LEU A 27 8.50 0.66 4.83
CA LEU A 27 8.95 -0.61 4.23
C LEU A 27 8.08 -1.04 3.04
N MET A 28 6.80 -0.67 3.04
CA MET A 28 5.84 -0.92 1.97
C MET A 28 5.15 0.40 1.62
N PRO A 29 5.76 1.21 0.73
CA PRO A 29 5.12 2.40 0.19
C PRO A 29 3.78 2.01 -0.44
N GLY A 30 2.70 2.58 0.10
CA GLY A 30 1.33 2.32 -0.30
C GLY A 30 0.55 3.61 -0.48
N LEU A 31 -0.70 3.50 -0.93
CA LEU A 31 -1.62 4.64 -0.99
C LEU A 31 -1.64 5.37 0.37
N PRO A 32 -1.60 6.71 0.38
CA PRO A 32 -1.66 7.48 1.61
C PRO A 32 -2.94 7.11 2.35
N ARG A 33 -2.81 6.65 3.60
CA ARG A 33 -3.95 6.36 4.46
C ARG A 33 -4.67 7.66 4.80
N ASP A 34 -6.00 7.62 4.75
CA ASP A 34 -6.82 8.68 5.36
C ASP A 34 -6.47 8.76 6.85
N PHE A 35 -6.30 9.98 7.38
CA PHE A 35 -5.99 10.23 8.78
C PHE A 35 -7.00 9.54 9.72
N SER A 36 -8.28 9.52 9.33
CA SER A 36 -9.33 8.85 10.12
C SER A 36 -9.09 7.34 10.23
N GLN A 37 -8.69 6.71 9.11
CA GLN A 37 -8.37 5.27 9.07
C GLN A 37 -7.10 4.95 9.86
N ALA A 38 -6.09 5.81 9.76
CA ALA A 38 -4.83 5.66 10.49
C ALA A 38 -5.01 5.64 12.02
N ILE A 39 -5.98 6.38 12.56
CA ILE A 39 -6.28 6.33 14.00
C ILE A 39 -6.83 4.96 14.42
N TYR A 40 -7.80 4.42 13.68
CA TYR A 40 -8.36 3.10 14.00
C TYR A 40 -7.31 2.00 13.88
N GLU A 41 -6.46 2.05 12.85
CA GLU A 41 -5.34 1.13 12.70
C GLU A 41 -4.34 1.25 13.86
N ALA A 42 -4.00 2.48 14.29
CA ALA A 42 -3.05 2.68 15.38
C ALA A 42 -3.58 2.07 16.67
N ILE A 43 -4.87 2.28 16.96
CA ILE A 43 -5.54 1.64 18.10
C ILE A 43 -5.47 0.11 18.00
N ALA A 44 -5.78 -0.45 16.83
CA ALA A 44 -5.74 -1.90 16.62
C ALA A 44 -4.33 -2.50 16.79
N TYR A 45 -3.31 -1.89 16.18
CA TYR A 45 -1.92 -2.33 16.32
C TYR A 45 -1.43 -2.20 17.76
N SER A 46 -1.80 -1.13 18.46
CA SER A 46 -1.51 -0.98 19.89
C SER A 46 -2.16 -2.09 20.72
N SER A 47 -3.45 -2.36 20.51
CA SER A 47 -4.16 -3.45 21.20
C SER A 47 -3.48 -4.80 20.99
N LEU A 48 -3.09 -5.12 19.75
CA LEU A 48 -2.38 -6.35 19.43
C LEU A 48 -1.00 -6.40 20.10
N ASN A 49 -0.25 -5.30 20.09
CA ASN A 49 1.04 -5.22 20.74
C ASN A 49 0.92 -5.45 22.26
N PHE A 50 -0.01 -4.77 22.94
CA PHE A 50 -0.22 -4.98 24.38
C PHE A 50 -0.75 -6.37 24.70
N ALA A 51 -1.64 -6.94 23.88
CA ALA A 51 -2.09 -8.31 24.06
C ALA A 51 -0.93 -9.32 23.94
N ALA A 52 -0.08 -9.18 22.92
CA ALA A 52 1.07 -10.03 22.73
C ALA A 52 2.12 -9.85 23.85
N MET A 53 2.29 -8.63 24.35
CA MET A 53 3.21 -8.31 25.44
C MET A 53 2.60 -8.43 26.84
N SER A 54 1.39 -8.99 26.96
CA SER A 54 0.66 -9.12 28.22
C SER A 54 1.47 -9.82 29.32
N TRP A 55 2.26 -10.83 28.95
CA TRP A 55 3.14 -11.54 29.88
C TRP A 55 4.28 -10.69 30.45
N MET A 56 4.76 -9.67 29.70
CA MET A 56 5.73 -8.68 30.20
C MET A 56 5.04 -7.56 31.00
N ILE A 57 3.83 -7.21 30.62
CA ILE A 57 3.04 -6.15 31.29
C ILE A 57 2.56 -6.62 32.66
N TRP A 58 2.20 -7.88 32.81
CA TRP A 58 1.62 -8.41 34.04
C TRP A 58 2.48 -8.13 35.30
N PRO A 59 3.78 -8.46 35.32
CA PRO A 59 4.65 -8.12 36.46
C PRO A 59 4.84 -6.62 36.69
N LEU A 60 4.83 -5.79 35.64
CA LEU A 60 4.93 -4.34 35.78
C LEU A 60 3.74 -3.77 36.56
N VAL A 61 2.54 -4.28 36.29
CA VAL A 61 1.30 -3.81 36.90
C VAL A 61 1.09 -4.39 38.29
N THR A 62 1.40 -5.67 38.52
CA THR A 62 1.12 -6.33 39.82
C THR A 62 2.31 -6.36 40.78
N GLY A 63 3.54 -6.29 40.27
CA GLY A 63 4.76 -6.62 41.01
C GLY A 63 5.56 -5.43 41.53
N ASN A 64 5.06 -4.19 41.40
CA ASN A 64 5.76 -2.95 41.77
C ASN A 64 7.20 -2.87 41.18
N VAL A 65 7.44 -3.47 40.01
CA VAL A 65 8.76 -3.61 39.40
C VAL A 65 9.44 -2.24 39.22
N LEU A 66 8.67 -1.21 38.85
CA LEU A 66 9.18 0.16 38.71
C LEU A 66 9.71 0.76 40.02
N MET A 67 9.19 0.34 41.17
CA MET A 67 9.63 0.82 42.49
C MET A 67 10.79 0.00 43.04
N VAL A 68 10.81 -1.31 42.78
CA VAL A 68 11.85 -2.22 43.28
C VAL A 68 13.11 -2.19 42.41
N ASN A 69 12.93 -2.15 41.08
CA ASN A 69 14.01 -2.10 40.11
C ASN A 69 13.62 -1.21 38.92
N PRO A 70 13.79 0.12 39.03
CA PRO A 70 13.35 1.06 38.01
C PRO A 70 14.05 0.84 36.67
N ALA A 71 15.31 0.39 36.67
CA ALA A 71 16.06 0.11 35.44
C ALA A 71 15.41 -1.03 34.64
N ARG A 72 15.04 -2.13 35.30
CA ARG A 72 14.32 -3.23 34.64
C ARG A 72 12.97 -2.76 34.09
N GLY A 73 12.19 -2.04 34.89
CA GLY A 73 10.88 -1.55 34.46
C GLY A 73 10.97 -0.58 33.28
N ALA A 74 11.97 0.29 33.24
CA ALA A 74 12.23 1.18 32.11
C ALA A 74 12.58 0.41 30.82
N VAL A 75 13.39 -0.65 30.93
CA VAL A 75 13.73 -1.52 29.79
C VAL A 75 12.48 -2.24 29.28
N GLU A 76 11.66 -2.81 30.16
CA GLU A 76 10.42 -3.48 29.76
C GLU A 76 9.47 -2.49 29.05
N LEU A 77 9.33 -1.26 29.56
CA LEU A 77 8.54 -0.22 28.90
C LEU A 77 9.11 0.19 27.53
N MET A 78 10.42 0.36 27.39
CA MET A 78 11.04 0.62 26.08
C MET A 78 10.77 -0.50 25.08
N VAL A 79 10.86 -1.75 25.54
CA VAL A 79 10.58 -2.92 24.71
C VAL A 79 9.14 -2.89 24.22
N ILE A 80 8.18 -2.68 25.12
CA ILE A 80 6.75 -2.71 24.81
C ILE A 80 6.33 -1.51 23.95
N LEU A 81 6.83 -0.31 24.25
CA LEU A 81 6.33 0.92 23.62
C LEU A 81 7.06 1.30 22.33
N MET A 82 8.29 0.85 22.14
CA MET A 82 9.11 1.24 20.99
C MET A 82 9.64 0.05 20.21
N ILE A 83 10.33 -0.89 20.86
CA ILE A 83 11.07 -1.95 20.15
C ILE A 83 10.11 -2.94 19.49
N MET A 84 9.16 -3.51 20.23
CA MET A 84 8.21 -4.49 19.69
C MET A 84 7.32 -3.92 18.57
N PRO A 85 6.80 -2.68 18.70
CA PRO A 85 6.12 -2.02 17.60
C PRO A 85 6.91 -1.90 16.29
N VAL A 86 8.24 -1.88 16.34
CA VAL A 86 9.10 -1.94 15.13
C VAL A 86 9.26 -3.38 14.65
N ILE A 87 9.43 -4.33 15.57
CA ILE A 87 9.66 -5.74 15.24
C ILE A 87 8.44 -6.38 14.55
N TRP A 88 7.22 -6.08 15.00
CA TRP A 88 6.00 -6.69 14.45
C TRP A 88 5.84 -6.48 12.93
N PRO A 89 5.89 -5.24 12.39
CA PRO A 89 5.89 -5.01 10.96
C PRO A 89 7.01 -5.74 10.21
N LEU A 90 8.24 -5.71 10.74
CA LEU A 90 9.39 -6.39 10.13
C LEU A 90 9.16 -7.90 10.02
N LEU A 91 8.65 -8.52 11.08
CA LEU A 91 8.33 -9.94 11.12
C LEU A 91 7.23 -10.29 10.12
N ILE A 92 6.14 -9.53 10.10
CA ILE A 92 5.03 -9.74 9.15
C ILE A 92 5.53 -9.64 7.71
N ILE A 93 6.35 -8.64 7.40
CA ILE A 93 6.93 -8.47 6.07
C ILE A 93 7.85 -9.64 5.73
N HIS A 94 8.68 -10.09 6.66
CA HIS A 94 9.56 -11.23 6.42
C HIS A 94 8.76 -12.52 6.17
N LEU A 95 7.74 -12.79 6.99
CA LEU A 95 6.85 -13.95 6.82
C LEU A 95 6.03 -13.86 5.52
N SER A 96 5.64 -12.66 5.10
CA SER A 96 4.88 -12.45 3.86
C SER A 96 5.65 -12.82 2.59
N ARG A 97 7.00 -12.91 2.66
CA ARG A 97 7.86 -13.37 1.56
C ARG A 97 7.92 -14.89 1.41
N LEU A 98 7.43 -15.65 2.39
CA LEU A 98 7.41 -17.11 2.29
C LEU A 98 6.40 -17.53 1.22
N PRO A 99 6.74 -18.49 0.32
CA PRO A 99 5.92 -18.81 -0.86
C PRO A 99 4.49 -19.25 -0.51
N TRP A 100 4.31 -19.90 0.65
CA TRP A 100 2.99 -20.33 1.14
C TRP A 100 2.15 -19.19 1.72
N VAL A 101 2.75 -18.10 2.20
CA VAL A 101 2.04 -16.89 2.66
C VAL A 101 1.80 -15.94 1.48
N ALA A 102 2.84 -15.77 0.65
CA ALA A 102 2.81 -14.93 -0.54
C ALA A 102 1.68 -15.35 -1.48
N ARG A 103 1.42 -16.65 -1.68
CA ARG A 103 0.28 -17.13 -2.48
C ARG A 103 -1.08 -16.65 -1.95
N TYR A 104 -1.26 -16.44 -0.66
CA TYR A 104 -2.53 -15.94 -0.12
C TYR A 104 -2.60 -14.41 -0.22
N ILE A 105 -1.49 -13.71 0.05
CA ILE A 105 -1.46 -12.23 0.04
C ILE A 105 -1.41 -11.65 -1.38
N VAL A 106 -0.65 -12.25 -2.30
CA VAL A 106 -0.47 -11.76 -3.68
C VAL A 106 -1.75 -11.94 -4.50
N THR A 107 -2.46 -13.05 -4.32
CA THR A 107 -3.75 -13.29 -4.99
C THR A 107 -4.82 -12.28 -4.58
N LEU A 108 -4.74 -11.71 -3.37
CA LEU A 108 -5.66 -10.64 -2.93
C LEU A 108 -5.34 -9.25 -3.51
N LYS A 109 -4.11 -9.04 -4.03
CA LYS A 109 -3.64 -7.71 -4.47
C LYS A 109 -3.64 -7.49 -5.97
N ARG A 110 -3.64 -8.54 -6.80
CA ARG A 110 -3.60 -8.38 -8.27
C ARG A 110 -4.98 -7.97 -8.79
N ARG A 111 -5.08 -6.73 -9.27
CA ARG A 111 -6.25 -6.31 -10.07
C ARG A 111 -6.14 -6.94 -11.46
N PRO A 112 -7.25 -7.12 -12.19
CA PRO A 112 -7.20 -7.54 -13.60
C PRO A 112 -6.25 -6.67 -14.43
N TRP A 113 -6.17 -5.37 -14.12
CA TRP A 113 -5.17 -4.45 -14.70
C TRP A 113 -3.73 -4.93 -14.50
N ASP A 114 -3.35 -5.23 -13.25
CA ASP A 114 -2.00 -5.68 -12.93
C ASP A 114 -1.68 -6.99 -13.66
N GLU A 115 -2.66 -7.90 -13.78
CA GLU A 115 -2.49 -9.18 -14.45
C GLU A 115 -2.24 -9.02 -15.96
N VAL A 116 -3.04 -8.20 -16.65
CA VAL A 116 -2.89 -7.95 -18.10
C VAL A 116 -1.53 -7.32 -18.43
N PHE A 117 -1.06 -6.38 -17.61
CA PHE A 117 0.21 -5.70 -17.87
C PHE A 117 1.44 -6.36 -17.22
N SER A 118 1.26 -7.46 -16.46
CA SER A 118 2.37 -8.18 -15.82
C SER A 118 3.28 -8.88 -16.83
N ASP A 119 2.73 -9.40 -17.92
CA ASP A 119 3.42 -10.36 -18.79
C ASP A 119 4.25 -9.71 -19.91
N ARG A 120 4.47 -8.38 -19.86
CA ARG A 120 5.22 -7.57 -20.85
C ARG A 120 4.87 -7.89 -22.31
N GLN A 121 3.65 -8.37 -22.56
CA GLN A 121 3.17 -8.64 -23.90
C GLN A 121 2.94 -7.32 -24.64
N HIS A 122 3.13 -7.37 -25.95
CA HIS A 122 2.84 -6.23 -26.82
C HIS A 122 1.37 -6.27 -27.24
N TYR A 123 0.71 -5.12 -27.20
CA TYR A 123 -0.69 -4.99 -27.56
C TYR A 123 -0.92 -3.77 -28.43
N TRP A 124 -1.82 -3.91 -29.40
CA TRP A 124 -2.57 -2.76 -29.89
C TRP A 124 -3.69 -2.47 -28.89
N VAL A 125 -3.85 -1.21 -28.51
CA VAL A 125 -4.84 -0.83 -27.52
C VAL A 125 -5.73 0.30 -28.00
N ILE A 126 -7.01 0.21 -27.63
CA ILE A 126 -7.97 1.32 -27.76
C ILE A 126 -8.43 1.69 -26.36
N VAL A 127 -8.11 2.92 -25.94
CA VAL A 127 -8.50 3.45 -24.65
C VAL A 127 -9.74 4.33 -24.83
N HIS A 128 -10.82 3.97 -24.13
CA HIS A 128 -12.07 4.72 -24.11
C HIS A 128 -12.05 5.72 -22.96
N LEU A 129 -12.21 6.99 -23.27
CA LEU A 129 -12.23 8.07 -22.29
C LEU A 129 -13.65 8.40 -21.83
N LYS A 130 -13.77 8.98 -20.63
CA LYS A 130 -15.05 9.40 -20.04
C LYS A 130 -15.81 10.44 -20.86
N ASP A 131 -15.08 11.25 -21.63
CA ASP A 131 -15.67 12.24 -22.53
C ASP A 131 -16.11 11.66 -23.88
N GLY A 132 -16.00 10.34 -24.06
CA GLY A 132 -16.39 9.62 -25.27
C GLY A 132 -15.31 9.56 -26.36
N ARG A 133 -14.15 10.20 -26.17
CA ARG A 133 -13.02 10.07 -27.10
C ARG A 133 -12.40 8.69 -27.01
N LYS A 134 -11.84 8.23 -28.13
CA LYS A 134 -11.04 7.00 -28.23
C LYS A 134 -9.61 7.35 -28.59
N ILE A 135 -8.66 6.68 -27.93
CA ILE A 135 -7.24 6.81 -28.22
C ILE A 135 -6.74 5.45 -28.66
N GLY A 136 -6.26 5.35 -29.89
CA GLY A 136 -5.50 4.21 -30.36
C GLY A 136 -4.03 4.36 -29.99
N GLY A 137 -3.38 3.25 -29.66
CA GLY A 137 -1.93 3.24 -29.55
C GLY A 137 -1.33 1.85 -29.45
N LYS A 138 -0.01 1.81 -29.50
CA LYS A 138 0.77 0.60 -29.29
C LYS A 138 1.32 0.59 -27.87
N TYR A 139 1.05 -0.50 -27.16
CA TYR A 139 1.71 -0.84 -25.92
C TYR A 139 2.84 -1.82 -26.22
N GLY A 140 4.09 -1.34 -26.26
CA GLY A 140 5.27 -2.14 -26.59
C GLY A 140 6.41 -1.98 -25.59
N ASP A 141 7.65 -2.14 -26.04
CA ASP A 141 8.83 -2.24 -25.16
C ASP A 141 9.09 -0.98 -24.32
N ASN A 142 8.73 0.20 -24.83
CA ASN A 142 8.88 1.46 -24.12
C ASN A 142 7.57 1.94 -23.49
N SER A 143 6.51 1.11 -23.52
CA SER A 143 5.24 1.39 -22.84
C SER A 143 5.26 0.87 -21.41
N TYR A 144 4.47 1.50 -20.54
CA TYR A 144 4.37 1.06 -19.14
C TYR A 144 2.99 1.39 -18.58
N ALA A 145 2.47 0.47 -17.79
CA ALA A 145 1.31 0.68 -16.95
C ALA A 145 1.76 0.80 -15.49
N SER A 146 1.06 1.61 -14.72
CA SER A 146 1.21 1.61 -13.27
C SER A 146 0.83 0.24 -12.71
N VAL A 147 1.48 -0.12 -11.61
CA VAL A 147 1.18 -1.34 -10.86
C VAL A 147 0.67 -0.95 -9.48
N PHE A 148 -0.22 -1.75 -8.90
CA PHE A 148 -0.65 -1.58 -7.52
C PHE A 148 0.56 -1.36 -6.58
N PRO A 149 0.53 -0.34 -5.69
CA PRO A 149 -0.63 0.40 -5.21
C PRO A 149 -0.93 1.71 -5.93
N GLU A 150 -0.19 2.07 -6.97
CA GLU A 150 -0.45 3.30 -7.72
C GLU A 150 -1.77 3.20 -8.49
N ASN A 151 -2.42 4.35 -8.71
CA ASN A 151 -3.66 4.40 -9.51
C ASN A 151 -3.38 3.98 -10.94
N GLU A 152 -4.30 3.24 -11.59
CA GLU A 152 -4.16 2.71 -12.95
C GLU A 152 -3.85 3.80 -14.01
N GLN A 153 -2.62 3.93 -14.45
CA GLN A 153 -2.19 4.81 -15.53
C GLN A 153 -1.51 4.00 -16.61
N ILE A 154 -1.64 4.42 -17.86
CA ILE A 154 -1.00 3.75 -18.99
C ILE A 154 -0.27 4.77 -19.85
N TYR A 155 1.00 4.48 -20.14
CA TYR A 155 1.78 5.16 -21.15
C TYR A 155 1.85 4.31 -22.41
N LEU A 156 1.46 4.89 -23.54
CA LEU A 156 1.56 4.28 -24.86
C LEU A 156 2.71 4.91 -25.62
N GLU A 157 3.63 4.10 -26.15
CA GLU A 157 4.81 4.58 -26.87
C GLU A 157 4.47 5.14 -28.26
N GLU A 158 3.41 4.62 -28.90
CA GLU A 158 2.89 5.13 -30.17
C GLU A 158 1.41 5.47 -30.06
N LEU A 159 1.03 6.55 -30.73
CA LEU A 159 -0.37 6.96 -30.85
C LEU A 159 -0.86 6.74 -32.28
N TRP A 160 -2.09 6.29 -32.38
CA TRP A 160 -2.75 5.96 -33.62
C TRP A 160 -4.15 6.55 -33.65
N GLN A 161 -4.53 7.09 -34.81
CA GLN A 161 -5.88 7.55 -35.06
C GLN A 161 -6.79 6.36 -35.31
N ILE A 162 -7.98 6.42 -34.73
CA ILE A 162 -9.02 5.41 -34.89
C ILE A 162 -10.04 5.94 -35.89
N ASP A 163 -10.40 5.11 -36.87
CA ASP A 163 -11.42 5.45 -37.85
C ASP A 163 -12.85 5.29 -37.32
N ASP A 164 -13.84 5.63 -38.14
CA ASP A 164 -15.26 5.52 -37.80
C ASP A 164 -15.72 4.06 -37.57
N HIS A 165 -14.95 3.08 -38.03
CA HIS A 165 -15.20 1.65 -37.85
C HIS A 165 -14.51 1.07 -36.62
N GLY A 166 -13.72 1.87 -35.89
CA GLY A 166 -13.00 1.44 -34.70
C GLY A 166 -11.66 0.76 -35.00
N ALA A 167 -11.15 0.84 -36.22
CA ALA A 167 -9.86 0.29 -36.62
C ALA A 167 -8.72 1.33 -36.53
N PHE A 168 -7.49 0.84 -36.42
CA PHE A 168 -6.29 1.67 -36.44
C PHE A 168 -6.00 2.14 -37.87
N ASP A 169 -6.05 3.46 -38.10
CA ASP A 169 -5.84 4.06 -39.41
C ASP A 169 -4.38 4.51 -39.59
N ARG A 170 -3.98 5.59 -38.91
CA ARG A 170 -2.66 6.22 -39.09
C ARG A 170 -1.97 6.53 -37.78
N LYS A 171 -0.66 6.29 -37.75
CA LYS A 171 0.21 6.73 -36.67
C LYS A 171 0.23 8.26 -36.58
N VAL A 172 0.20 8.78 -35.36
CA VAL A 172 0.34 10.21 -35.09
C VAL A 172 1.82 10.58 -35.16
N GLU A 173 2.17 11.28 -36.24
CA GLU A 173 3.53 11.74 -36.48
C GLU A 173 4.02 12.73 -35.42
N ARG A 174 5.34 12.70 -35.17
CA ARG A 174 6.03 13.58 -34.20
C ARG A 174 5.47 13.51 -32.77
N SER A 175 4.88 12.38 -32.39
CA SER A 175 4.51 12.09 -31.01
C SER A 175 5.64 11.36 -30.27
N GLN A 176 5.68 11.53 -28.95
CA GLN A 176 6.55 10.79 -28.03
C GLN A 176 5.67 9.94 -27.11
N GLY A 177 4.60 9.37 -27.65
CA GLY A 177 3.59 8.67 -26.87
C GLY A 177 2.63 9.57 -26.09
N MET A 178 1.85 8.97 -25.20
CA MET A 178 0.92 9.65 -24.29
C MET A 178 0.73 8.88 -23.01
N ILE A 179 0.67 9.60 -21.88
CA ILE A 179 0.23 9.08 -20.60
C ILE A 179 -1.27 9.35 -20.45
N ILE A 180 -2.04 8.32 -20.12
CA ILE A 180 -3.47 8.40 -19.86
C ILE A 180 -3.69 8.05 -18.40
N LEU A 181 -4.35 8.97 -17.68
CA LEU A 181 -4.60 8.85 -16.25
C LEU A 181 -5.87 8.02 -15.99
N ASN A 182 -5.86 7.19 -14.94
CA ASN A 182 -7.01 6.39 -14.48
C ASN A 182 -8.33 7.16 -14.50
N THR A 183 -8.29 8.41 -14.01
CA THR A 183 -9.47 9.23 -13.82
C THR A 183 -10.22 9.50 -15.11
N GLU A 184 -9.58 9.35 -16.26
CA GLU A 184 -10.18 9.55 -17.58
C GLU A 184 -10.57 8.24 -18.27
N ILE A 185 -10.07 7.09 -17.83
CA ILE A 185 -10.26 5.79 -18.52
C ILE A 185 -11.60 5.18 -18.11
N VAL A 186 -12.38 4.73 -19.10
CA VAL A 186 -13.60 3.94 -18.93
C VAL A 186 -13.32 2.46 -19.18
N ALA A 187 -12.59 2.16 -20.24
CA ALA A 187 -12.24 0.81 -20.65
C ALA A 187 -10.98 0.82 -21.53
N VAL A 188 -10.29 -0.32 -21.59
CA VAL A 188 -9.18 -0.58 -22.51
C VAL A 188 -9.47 -1.86 -23.28
N GLU A 189 -9.49 -1.77 -24.60
CA GLU A 189 -9.54 -2.92 -25.50
C GLU A 189 -8.12 -3.31 -25.90
N PHE A 190 -7.87 -4.62 -25.99
CA PHE A 190 -6.57 -5.19 -26.34
C PHE A 190 -6.72 -6.02 -27.60
N PHE A 191 -5.79 -5.83 -28.53
CA PHE A 191 -5.70 -6.57 -29.79
C PHE A 191 -4.28 -7.13 -29.95
N GLU A 192 -4.21 -8.26 -30.65
CA GLU A 192 -2.93 -8.91 -30.98
C GLU A 192 -2.07 -7.98 -31.86
N PRO A 193 -0.74 -7.92 -31.63
CA PRO A 193 0.20 -7.02 -32.29
C PRO A 193 0.35 -7.22 -33.81
#